data_AF-A0A165HGL4-F1
#
_entry.id   AF-A0A165HGL4-F1
#
_cell.length_a   1.000
_cell.length_b   1.000
_cell.length_c   1.000
_cell.angle_alpha   90.00
_cell.angle_beta   90.00
_cell.angle_gamma   90.00
#
_symmetry.space_group_name_H-M   'P 1'
#
loop_
_entity.id
_entity.type
_entity.pdbx_description
1 polymer ?
#
loop_
_entity_poly.entity_id
_entity_poly.type
_entity_poly.pdbx_seq_one_letter_code
_entity_poly.pdbx_strand_id
1 'polypeptide(L)' 'SKITNIRLKYLPPNMTSHVQPPDAGIICTFKAHYKQLFCQHAVDLEGAGIIHIYDINLLKAMQLCL' A
#
# COMPACT_ATOMS: atom_id res chain seq x y z
N SER A 1 -32.05 -6.03 -18.64
CA SER A 1 -31.89 -4.60 -18.96
C SER A 1 -30.56 -4.38 -19.66
N LYS A 2 -30.53 -3.74 -20.84
CA LYS A 2 -29.27 -3.48 -21.59
C LYS A 2 -28.69 -2.16 -21.11
N ILE A 3 -27.44 -2.12 -20.64
CA ILE A 3 -26.80 -0.88 -20.22
C ILE A 3 -26.37 -0.10 -21.46
N THR A 4 -27.00 1.05 -21.72
CA THR A 4 -26.81 1.85 -22.94
C THR A 4 -25.81 2.99 -22.79
N ASN A 5 -25.37 3.30 -21.57
CA ASN A 5 -24.58 4.49 -21.25
C ASN A 5 -23.15 4.18 -20.77
N ILE A 6 -22.70 2.93 -20.94
CA ILE A 6 -21.32 2.54 -20.65
C ILE A 6 -20.60 2.28 -21.97
N ARG A 7 -19.42 2.88 -22.13
CA ARG A 7 -18.51 2.62 -23.24
C ARG A 7 -17.27 1.90 -22.71
N LEU A 8 -17.06 0.67 -23.16
CA LEU A 8 -15.86 -0.09 -22.84
C LEU A 8 -14.70 0.41 -23.72
N LYS A 9 -13.54 0.64 -23.11
CA LYS A 9 -12.27 0.91 -23.83
C LYS A 9 -11.23 -0.09 -23.37
N TYR A 10 -10.54 -0.69 -24.34
CA TYR A 10 -9.38 -1.53 -24.07
C TYR A 10 -8.13 -0.66 -24.03
N LEU A 11 -7.31 -0.85 -23.00
CA LEU A 11 -6.05 -0.16 -22.84
C LEU A 11 -4.90 -1.12 -23.17
N PRO A 12 -3.79 -0.61 -23.72
CA PRO A 12 -2.52 -1.32 -23.74
C PRO A 12 -2.18 -1.95 -22.37
N PRO A 13 -1.41 -3.05 -22.35
CA PRO A 13 -0.95 -3.66 -21.10
C PRO A 13 -0.14 -2.66 -20.26
N ASN A 14 -0.11 -2.88 -18.94
CA ASN A 14 0.64 -2.07 -17.96
C ASN A 14 0.19 -0.60 -17.81
N MET A 15 -1.06 -0.28 -18.19
CA MET A 15 -1.59 1.08 -18.02
C MET A 15 -2.25 1.36 -16.66
N THR A 16 -2.40 0.36 -15.79
CA THR A 16 -3.11 0.52 -14.49
C THR A 16 -2.54 1.69 -13.68
N SER A 17 -1.23 1.73 -13.46
CA SER A 17 -0.57 2.81 -12.70
C SER A 17 -0.70 4.20 -13.32
N HIS A 18 -0.91 4.28 -14.64
CA HIS A 18 -1.04 5.55 -15.36
C HIS A 18 -2.48 6.05 -15.42
N VAL A 19 -3.44 5.13 -15.45
CA VAL A 19 -4.85 5.44 -15.72
C VAL A 19 -5.70 5.40 -14.45
N GLN A 20 -5.28 4.66 -13.42
CA GLN A 20 -6.01 4.56 -12.17
C GLN A 20 -5.51 5.65 -11.19
N PRO A 21 -6.32 6.67 -10.88
CA PRO A 21 -5.97 7.71 -9.91
C PRO A 21 -5.54 7.18 -8.52
N PRO A 22 -6.11 6.05 -8.01
CA PRO A 22 -5.64 5.46 -6.77
C PRO A 22 -4.18 5.02 -6.81
N ASP A 23 -3.70 4.48 -7.93
CA ASP A 23 -2.31 4.03 -8.06
C ASP A 23 -1.33 5.21 -8.10
N ALA A 24 -1.74 6.33 -8.71
CA ALA A 24 -0.90 7.51 -8.87
C ALA A 24 -0.71 8.32 -7.58
N GLY A 25 -1.59 8.19 -6.59
CA GLY A 25 -1.51 8.96 -5.35
C GLY A 25 -1.78 8.13 -4.10
N ILE A 26 -2.96 7.54 -3.99
CA ILE A 26 -3.42 6.88 -2.76
C ILE A 26 -2.53 5.69 -2.40
N ILE A 27 -2.28 4.78 -3.33
CA ILE A 27 -1.46 3.57 -3.11
C ILE A 27 0.01 3.95 -2.96
N CYS A 28 0.49 4.96 -3.68
CA CYS A 28 1.86 5.47 -3.54
C CYS A 28 2.09 6.03 -2.13
N THR A 29 1.23 6.94 -1.69
CA THR A 29 1.27 7.55 -0.35
C THR A 29 1.09 6.51 0.75
N PHE A 30 0.16 5.56 0.58
CA PHE A 30 -0.02 4.44 1.50
C PHE A 30 1.27 3.63 1.66
N LYS A 31 1.90 3.24 0.54
CA LYS A 31 3.17 2.49 0.56
C LYS A 31 4.30 3.29 1.22
N ALA A 32 4.34 4.60 1.01
CA ALA A 32 5.35 5.46 1.62
C ALA A 32 5.19 5.52 3.15
N HIS A 33 3.97 5.76 3.65
CA HIS A 33 3.69 5.80 5.09
C HIS A 33 3.96 4.45 5.76
N TYR A 34 3.48 3.35 5.17
CA TYR A 34 3.75 2.01 5.71
C TYR A 34 5.25 1.77 5.85
N LYS A 35 6.04 2.06 4.82
CA LYS A 35 7.50 1.86 4.85
C LYS A 35 8.17 2.69 5.95
N GLN A 36 7.79 3.97 6.08
CA GLN A 36 8.33 4.84 7.11
C GLN A 36 8.05 4.27 8.51
N LEU A 37 6.80 3.90 8.77
CA LEU A 37 6.37 3.42 10.09
C LEU A 37 6.92 2.01 10.39
N PHE A 38 7.04 1.16 9.38
CA PHE A 38 7.69 -0.14 9.51
C PHE A 38 9.18 -0.01 9.87
N CYS A 39 9.91 0.90 9.22
CA CYS A 39 11.30 1.16 9.57
C CYS A 39 11.44 1.72 10.99
N GLN A 40 10.57 2.64 11.40
CA GLN A 40 10.57 3.17 12.77
C GLN A 40 10.32 2.05 13.79
N HIS A 41 9.33 1.18 13.51
CA HIS A 41 9.03 0.03 14.37
C HIS A 41 10.23 -0.90 14.55
N ALA A 42 10.98 -1.18 13.48
CA ALA A 42 12.18 -2.00 13.55
C ALA A 42 13.28 -1.36 14.41
N VAL A 43 13.50 -0.05 14.28
CA VAL A 43 14.45 0.72 15.12
C VAL A 43 14.05 0.68 16.58
N ASP A 44 12.76 0.83 16.89
CA ASP A 44 12.26 0.78 18.27
C ASP A 44 12.47 -0.62 18.89
N LEU A 45 12.24 -1.68 18.11
CA LEU A 45 12.47 -3.07 18.55
C LEU A 45 13.96 -3.40 18.73
N GLU A 46 14.82 -2.87 17.87
CA GLU A 46 16.27 -2.97 18.03
C GLU A 46 16.72 -2.29 19.33
N GLY A 47 16.24 -1.07 19.59
CA GLY A 47 16.50 -0.36 20.85
C GLY A 47 15.99 -1.10 22.10
N ALA A 48 14.96 -1.92 21.95
CA ALA A 48 14.43 -2.79 23.00
C ALA A 48 15.14 -4.16 23.11
N GLY A 49 16.14 -4.44 22.26
CA GLY A 49 16.91 -5.69 22.27
C GLY A 49 16.16 -6.91 21.71
N ILE A 50 15.14 -6.70 20.88
CA ILE A 50 14.38 -7.77 20.24
C ILE A 50 15.15 -8.29 19.01
N ILE A 51 15.20 -9.61 18.82
CA ILE A 51 16.01 -10.26 17.76
C ILE A 51 15.28 -10.26 16.40
N HIS A 52 13.96 -10.40 16.41
CA HIS A 52 13.12 -10.51 15.21
C HIS A 52 12.43 -9.18 14.85
N ILE A 53 13.23 -8.13 14.62
CA ILE A 53 12.73 -6.74 14.45
C ILE A 53 11.87 -6.52 13.19
N TYR A 54 11.87 -7.45 12.24
CA TYR A 54 11.07 -7.39 11.02
C TYR A 54 9.80 -8.26 11.08
N ASP A 55 9.63 -9.05 12.15
CA ASP A 55 8.45 -9.88 12.31
C ASP A 55 7.25 -9.01 12.69
N ILE A 56 6.27 -8.95 11.78
CA ILE A 56 5.05 -8.20 11.99
C ILE A 56 3.85 -9.06 11.57
N ASN A 57 2.83 -9.11 12.43
CA ASN A 57 1.56 -9.76 12.08
C ASN A 57 0.67 -8.82 11.26
N LEU A 58 -0.27 -9.38 10.50
CA LEU A 58 -1.15 -8.63 9.60
C LEU A 58 -1.94 -7.52 10.32
N LEU A 59 -2.43 -7.78 11.54
CA LEU A 59 -3.18 -6.79 12.30
C LEU A 59 -2.30 -5.57 12.62
N LYS A 60 -1.08 -5.81 13.10
CA LYS A 60 -0.12 -4.74 13.41
C LYS A 60 0.30 -4.00 12.14
N ALA A 61 0.52 -4.70 11.04
CA ALA A 61 0.84 -4.07 9.75
C ALA A 61 -0.29 -3.14 9.27
N MET A 62 -1.56 -3.56 9.40
CA MET A 62 -2.71 -2.70 9.07
C MET A 62 -2.83 -1.49 10.00
N GLN A 63 -2.50 -1.65 11.29
CA GLN A 63 -2.47 -0.54 12.26
C GLN A 63 -1.36 0.47 12.00
N LEU A 64 -0.26 0.09 11.33
CA LEU A 64 0.75 1.05 10.88
C LEU A 64 0.27 1.88 9.68
N CYS A 65 -0.84 1.54 9.05
CA CYS A 65 -1.35 2.25 7.87
C CYS A 65 -2.60 3.11 8.14
N LEU A 66 -3.12 3.08 9.36
CA LEU A 66 -4.32 3.79 9.82
C LEU A 66 -3.93 4.97 10.70
#